data_AF-Q20AS7-F1
#
_entry.id   AF-Q20AS7-F1
#
_cell.length_a   1.000
_cell.length_b   1.000
_cell.length_c   1.000
_cell.angle_alpha   90.00
_cell.angle_beta   90.00
_cell.angle_gamma   90.00
#
_symmetry.space_group_name_H-M   'P 1'
#
loop_
_entity.id
_entity.type
_entity.pdbx_description
1 polymer ?
#
loop_
_entity_poly.entity_id
_entity_poly.type
_entity_poly.pdbx_seq_one_letter_code
_entity_poly.pdbx_strand_id
1 'polypeptide(L)'
;MLLVTLLAVVAVAGATPAVPRAATAMYNPDLFQGDIKGIAGQEPGKERAAILGEQYLWPGGVVPYVFGNSVNSYERSLIISAMDDFHARTCIRFVERTSQSNYIEIVSNDSGCWSYVGTIGGKQRVSLDSNGCMYKGTVIHELMHAIGFYHEHCRNDRDSYVTIHYENVQAGMESQFNKDTYWQYVGEGYNYESIMHYGTYAFSVQWGVAKTIVPTDPNVILTEAYDKLQMAQSDANQINNLYRNQCSF
;
A
#
# COMPACT_ATOMS: atom_id res chain seq x y z
N MET A 1 -67.02 -17.27 -2.71
CA MET A 1 -65.78 -17.54 -1.95
C MET A 1 -64.60 -17.09 -2.80
N LEU A 2 -64.02 -15.93 -2.49
CA LEU A 2 -62.86 -15.39 -3.20
C LEU A 2 -61.60 -16.02 -2.58
N LEU A 3 -60.81 -16.73 -3.39
CA LEU A 3 -59.53 -17.29 -2.97
C LEU A 3 -58.45 -16.23 -3.20
N VAL A 4 -57.97 -15.59 -2.12
CA VAL A 4 -56.83 -14.68 -2.18
C VAL A 4 -55.57 -15.53 -2.05
N THR A 5 -54.87 -15.76 -3.16
CA THR A 5 -53.52 -16.34 -3.15
C THR A 5 -52.53 -15.28 -2.69
N LEU A 6 -52.06 -15.42 -1.45
CA LEU A 6 -50.98 -14.62 -0.88
C LEU A 6 -49.67 -15.02 -1.57
N LEU A 7 -49.18 -14.24 -2.54
CA LEU A 7 -47.80 -14.37 -3.02
C LEU A 7 -46.87 -13.88 -1.90
N ALA A 8 -46.23 -14.82 -1.21
CA ALA A 8 -45.10 -14.49 -0.35
C ALA A 8 -43.93 -14.06 -1.25
N VAL A 9 -43.66 -12.77 -1.32
CA VAL A 9 -42.40 -12.26 -1.87
C VAL A 9 -41.31 -12.61 -0.85
N VAL A 10 -40.60 -13.71 -1.10
CA VAL A 10 -39.37 -14.01 -0.37
C VAL A 10 -38.33 -13.00 -0.86
N ALA A 11 -38.12 -11.94 -0.08
CA ALA A 11 -36.95 -11.10 -0.24
C ALA A 11 -35.71 -11.97 0.02
N VAL A 12 -35.02 -12.36 -1.05
CA VAL A 12 -33.67 -12.91 -0.93
C VAL A 12 -32.81 -11.74 -0.48
N ALA A 13 -32.58 -11.63 0.83
CA ALA A 13 -31.54 -10.77 1.36
C ALA A 13 -30.22 -11.29 0.80
N GLY A 14 -29.75 -10.69 -0.30
CA GLY A 14 -28.45 -10.99 -0.85
C GLY A 14 -27.41 -10.71 0.23
N ALA A 15 -26.68 -11.74 0.66
CA ALA A 15 -25.57 -11.57 1.58
C ALA A 15 -24.61 -10.53 0.98
N THR A 16 -24.23 -9.53 1.77
CA THR A 16 -23.19 -8.60 1.35
C THR A 16 -21.91 -9.40 1.06
N PRO A 17 -21.19 -9.10 -0.04
CA PRO A 17 -19.93 -9.78 -0.31
C PRO A 17 -18.99 -9.61 0.89
N ALA A 18 -18.42 -10.71 1.38
CA ALA A 18 -17.41 -10.63 2.43
C ALA A 18 -16.17 -9.93 1.86
N VAL A 19 -15.63 -8.97 2.61
CA VAL A 19 -14.38 -8.29 2.24
C VAL A 19 -13.24 -9.34 2.25
N PRO A 20 -12.43 -9.44 1.18
CA PRO A 20 -11.28 -10.34 1.18
C PRO A 20 -10.33 -10.03 2.33
N ARG A 21 -9.77 -11.07 2.97
CA ARG A 21 -8.80 -10.88 4.07
C ARG A 21 -7.59 -10.04 3.66
N ALA A 22 -7.15 -10.19 2.41
CA ALA A 22 -6.07 -9.40 1.84
C ALA A 22 -6.40 -7.90 1.79
N ALA A 23 -7.65 -7.54 1.50
CA ALA A 23 -8.10 -6.15 1.53
C ALA A 23 -8.20 -5.63 2.98
N THR A 24 -8.83 -6.38 3.89
CA THR A 24 -8.95 -5.95 5.29
C THR A 24 -7.62 -5.79 6.00
N ALA A 25 -6.59 -6.55 5.60
CA ALA A 25 -5.26 -6.45 6.18
C ALA A 25 -4.54 -5.13 5.82
N MET A 26 -4.90 -4.51 4.67
CA MET A 26 -4.40 -3.19 4.28
C MET A 26 -5.20 -2.05 4.93
N TYR A 27 -6.43 -2.31 5.38
CA TYR A 27 -7.36 -1.28 5.88
C TYR A 27 -7.29 -1.13 7.40
N ASN A 28 -6.15 -0.68 7.92
CA ASN A 28 -5.96 -0.48 9.36
C ASN A 28 -6.44 0.93 9.75
N PRO A 29 -7.56 1.06 10.48
CA PRO A 29 -8.21 2.35 10.73
C PRO A 29 -7.36 3.33 11.56
N ASP A 30 -6.46 2.80 12.39
CA ASP A 30 -5.59 3.58 13.25
C ASP A 30 -4.27 4.00 12.57
N LEU A 31 -4.05 3.59 11.31
CA LEU A 31 -2.86 3.92 10.54
C LEU A 31 -3.17 4.99 9.50
N PHE A 32 -2.16 5.78 9.14
CA PHE A 32 -2.29 6.81 8.12
C PHE A 32 -2.48 6.15 6.74
N GLN A 33 -3.47 6.61 5.97
CA GLN A 33 -3.88 6.03 4.69
C GLN A 33 -4.13 4.51 4.71
N GLY A 34 -4.36 3.92 5.89
CA GLY A 34 -4.66 2.49 6.07
C GLY A 34 -3.49 1.61 6.48
N ASP A 35 -2.26 1.87 6.04
CA ASP A 35 -1.10 0.97 6.24
C ASP A 35 0.22 1.72 6.54
N ILE A 36 0.19 3.04 6.69
CA ILE A 36 1.36 3.82 7.06
C ILE A 36 1.36 4.02 8.57
N LYS A 37 2.26 3.32 9.26
CA LYS A 37 2.43 3.43 10.72
C LYS A 37 3.02 4.77 11.17
N GLY A 38 3.72 5.43 10.26
CA GLY A 38 4.27 6.77 10.50
C GLY A 38 5.28 7.14 9.43
N ILE A 39 5.74 8.38 9.50
CA ILE A 39 6.78 8.91 8.61
C ILE A 39 8.04 9.18 9.41
N ALA A 40 9.20 8.91 8.82
CA ALA A 40 10.45 9.41 9.36
C ALA A 40 10.44 10.93 9.57
N GLY A 41 10.57 11.35 10.83
CA GLY A 41 10.75 12.75 11.20
C GLY A 41 9.51 13.65 11.12
N GLN A 42 8.29 13.10 11.12
CA GLN A 42 7.05 13.89 11.19
C GLN A 42 6.07 13.38 12.25
N GLU A 43 5.32 14.32 12.82
CA GLU A 43 4.14 14.04 13.63
C GLU A 43 3.02 13.45 12.76
N PRO A 44 2.22 12.50 13.28
CA PRO A 44 1.01 12.02 12.60
C PRO A 44 0.08 13.17 12.19
N GLY A 45 -0.44 13.16 10.96
CA GLY A 45 -1.34 14.15 10.37
C GLY A 45 -0.68 15.26 9.54
N LYS A 46 0.63 15.20 9.25
CA LYS A 46 1.36 16.20 8.43
C LYS A 46 2.04 15.63 7.18
N GLU A 47 1.57 14.48 6.73
CA GLU A 47 2.25 13.58 5.82
C GLU A 47 2.46 14.08 4.36
N ARG A 48 3.51 13.55 3.70
CA ARG A 48 4.03 13.93 2.37
C ARG A 48 3.77 12.81 1.35
N ALA A 49 3.96 13.01 0.04
CA ALA A 49 3.69 11.96 -0.98
C ALA A 49 4.91 11.16 -1.48
N ALA A 50 6.08 11.75 -1.28
CA ALA A 50 7.37 11.09 -1.28
C ALA A 50 8.12 11.68 -0.10
N ILE A 51 9.00 10.90 0.52
CA ILE A 51 9.69 11.42 1.69
C ILE A 51 10.64 12.56 1.28
N LEU A 52 10.25 13.79 1.62
CA LEU A 52 11.07 14.97 1.33
C LEU A 52 12.26 15.02 2.30
N GLY A 53 13.45 14.80 1.76
CA GLY A 53 14.72 14.94 2.47
C GLY A 53 15.60 13.70 2.35
N GLU A 54 16.83 13.87 1.86
CA GLU A 54 17.78 12.77 1.69
C GLU A 54 18.09 12.03 3.01
N GLN A 55 17.93 12.70 4.16
CA GLN A 55 18.11 12.12 5.49
C GLN A 55 17.14 10.98 5.83
N TYR A 56 16.05 10.87 5.07
CA TYR A 56 15.04 9.82 5.26
C TYR A 56 15.12 8.72 4.20
N LEU A 57 16.06 8.83 3.27
CA LEU A 57 16.37 7.77 2.31
C LEU A 57 17.38 6.80 2.91
N TRP A 58 17.32 5.57 2.44
CA TRP A 58 18.31 4.56 2.79
C TRP A 58 19.66 4.87 2.13
N PRO A 59 20.75 5.08 2.89
CA PRO A 59 22.04 5.45 2.32
C PRO A 59 22.53 4.43 1.28
N GLY A 60 22.95 4.92 0.12
CA GLY A 60 23.42 4.05 -0.97
C GLY A 60 22.32 3.23 -1.66
N GLY A 61 21.04 3.46 -1.34
CA GLY A 61 19.95 2.57 -1.77
C GLY A 61 19.99 1.19 -1.09
N VAL A 62 20.74 1.03 0.00
CA VAL A 62 20.90 -0.25 0.69
C VAL A 62 19.94 -0.31 1.88
N VAL A 63 19.05 -1.30 1.89
CA VAL A 63 18.07 -1.54 2.95
C VAL A 63 18.46 -2.83 3.69
N PRO A 64 19.15 -2.74 4.84
CA PRO A 64 19.43 -3.91 5.66
C PRO A 64 18.13 -4.47 6.24
N TYR A 65 17.96 -5.79 6.20
CA TYR A 65 16.78 -6.45 6.76
C TYR A 65 17.15 -7.66 7.62
N VAL A 66 16.23 -8.00 8.52
CA VAL A 66 16.19 -9.30 9.22
C VAL A 66 14.77 -9.85 9.16
N PHE A 67 14.64 -11.18 9.16
CA PHE A 67 13.37 -11.84 9.40
C PHE A 67 13.16 -12.04 10.90
N GLY A 68 12.02 -11.60 11.42
CA GLY A 68 11.56 -11.96 12.75
C GLY A 68 11.30 -13.46 12.85
N ASN A 69 11.25 -13.97 14.09
CA ASN A 69 11.02 -15.39 14.36
C ASN A 69 9.63 -15.89 13.88
N SER A 70 8.68 -14.98 13.66
CA SER A 70 7.35 -15.29 13.14
C SER A 70 7.37 -15.69 11.66
N VAL A 71 8.35 -15.21 10.88
CA VAL A 71 8.37 -15.41 9.43
C VAL A 71 8.89 -16.80 9.07
N ASN A 72 7.99 -17.66 8.58
CA ASN A 72 8.31 -19.03 8.20
C ASN A 72 9.02 -19.13 6.84
N SER A 73 9.53 -20.32 6.47
CA SER A 73 10.34 -20.50 5.26
C SER A 73 9.60 -20.20 3.94
N TYR A 74 8.30 -20.47 3.88
CA TYR A 74 7.48 -20.15 2.72
C TYR A 74 7.35 -18.63 2.57
N GLU A 75 7.01 -17.94 3.66
CA GLU A 75 6.87 -16.48 3.69
C GLU A 75 8.19 -15.79 3.33
N ARG A 76 9.32 -16.26 3.87
CA ARG A 76 10.65 -15.77 3.49
C ARG A 76 10.89 -15.88 1.98
N SER A 77 10.53 -17.00 1.38
CA SER A 77 10.73 -17.22 -0.06
C SER A 77 9.89 -16.25 -0.90
N LEU A 78 8.65 -15.98 -0.49
CA LEU A 78 7.79 -15.00 -1.14
C LEU A 78 8.36 -13.58 -0.99
N ILE A 79 8.81 -13.22 0.21
CA ILE A 79 9.37 -11.90 0.49
C ILE A 79 10.66 -11.66 -0.30
N ILE A 80 11.53 -12.67 -0.40
CA ILE A 80 12.73 -12.59 -1.24
C ILE A 80 12.35 -12.42 -2.72
N SER A 81 11.35 -13.15 -3.23
CA SER A 81 10.84 -12.96 -4.60
C SER A 81 10.26 -11.56 -4.85
N ALA A 82 9.71 -10.91 -3.82
CA ALA A 82 9.31 -9.50 -3.88
C ALA A 82 10.51 -8.55 -3.85
N MET A 83 11.57 -8.84 -3.08
CA MET A 83 12.81 -8.06 -3.09
C MET A 83 13.53 -8.13 -4.45
N ASP A 84 13.52 -9.29 -5.11
CA ASP A 84 14.08 -9.48 -6.46
C ASP A 84 13.43 -8.54 -7.49
N ASP A 85 12.16 -8.17 -7.27
CA ASP A 85 11.39 -7.22 -8.08
C ASP A 85 12.08 -5.85 -8.14
N PHE A 86 12.58 -5.39 -6.98
CA PHE A 86 13.35 -4.16 -6.83
C PHE A 86 14.76 -4.30 -7.38
N HIS A 87 15.43 -5.43 -7.10
CA HIS A 87 16.82 -5.64 -7.53
C HIS A 87 16.95 -5.62 -9.07
N ALA A 88 15.95 -6.15 -9.76
CA ALA A 88 15.93 -6.25 -11.21
C ALA A 88 15.68 -4.92 -11.94
N ARG A 89 15.03 -3.94 -11.30
CA ARG A 89 14.53 -2.72 -11.99
C ARG A 89 14.95 -1.42 -11.36
N THR A 90 15.47 -1.47 -10.14
CA THR A 90 15.87 -0.29 -9.39
C THR A 90 17.29 -0.43 -8.88
N CYS A 91 17.84 0.64 -8.36
CA CYS A 91 19.11 0.61 -7.64
C CYS A 91 18.99 0.11 -6.19
N ILE A 92 17.78 -0.12 -5.68
CA ILE A 92 17.57 -0.56 -4.29
C ILE A 92 18.10 -1.97 -4.07
N ARG A 93 18.83 -2.17 -2.97
CA ARG A 93 19.38 -3.46 -2.57
C ARG A 93 18.97 -3.79 -1.14
N PHE A 94 18.07 -4.76 -1.02
CA PHE A 94 17.78 -5.41 0.25
C PHE A 94 18.92 -6.37 0.59
N VAL A 95 19.54 -6.19 1.76
CA VAL A 95 20.68 -7.01 2.19
C VAL A 95 20.43 -7.58 3.58
N GLU A 96 20.85 -8.82 3.83
CA GLU A 96 20.80 -9.35 5.19
C GLU A 96 21.66 -8.49 6.12
N ARG A 97 21.06 -8.03 7.21
CA ARG A 97 21.73 -7.17 8.17
C ARG A 97 22.83 -7.94 8.90
N THR A 98 23.97 -7.27 9.09
CA THR A 98 25.07 -7.74 9.95
C THR A 98 25.22 -6.85 11.18
N SER A 99 25.64 -5.60 11.00
CA SER A 99 25.96 -4.65 12.07
C SER A 99 25.29 -3.29 11.92
N GLN A 100 24.54 -3.06 10.84
CA GLN A 100 23.92 -1.77 10.55
C GLN A 100 22.95 -1.37 11.68
N SER A 101 23.00 -0.11 12.10
CA SER A 101 22.11 0.42 13.13
C SER A 101 20.69 0.61 12.63
N ASN A 102 20.54 1.05 11.38
CA ASN A 102 19.26 1.25 10.70
C ASN A 102 18.95 0.02 9.86
N TYR A 103 17.77 -0.57 10.06
CA TYR A 103 17.35 -1.78 9.34
C TYR A 103 15.85 -2.01 9.52
N ILE A 104 15.27 -2.80 8.61
CA ILE A 104 13.90 -3.29 8.73
C ILE A 104 13.88 -4.68 9.41
N GLU A 105 12.99 -4.87 10.37
CA GLU A 105 12.60 -6.17 10.92
C GLU A 105 11.26 -6.56 10.30
N ILE A 106 11.27 -7.58 9.44
CA ILE A 106 10.06 -8.07 8.78
C ILE A 106 9.39 -9.10 9.68
N VAL A 107 8.13 -8.91 10.03
CA VAL A 107 7.35 -9.76 10.94
C VAL A 107 6.03 -10.18 10.31
N SER A 108 5.53 -11.36 10.68
CA SER A 108 4.25 -11.89 10.16
C SER A 108 3.19 -12.18 11.22
N ASN A 109 3.42 -11.73 12.45
CA ASN A 109 2.53 -11.93 13.60
C ASN A 109 1.93 -10.62 14.16
N ASP A 110 2.31 -9.47 13.61
CA ASP A 110 1.64 -8.21 13.88
C ASP A 110 0.38 -8.17 12.99
N SER A 111 -0.70 -7.54 13.47
CA SER A 111 -1.96 -7.46 12.71
C SER A 111 -1.81 -6.54 11.52
N GLY A 112 -2.28 -6.99 10.35
CA GLY A 112 -2.35 -6.20 9.12
C GLY A 112 -1.02 -6.07 8.38
N CYS A 113 -1.11 -5.45 7.20
CA CYS A 113 0.00 -5.07 6.35
C CYS A 113 0.29 -3.60 6.60
N TRP A 114 1.51 -3.28 6.99
CA TRP A 114 1.90 -1.89 7.20
C TRP A 114 3.42 -1.72 7.26
N SER A 115 3.83 -0.49 7.00
CA SER A 115 5.22 -0.07 7.05
C SER A 115 5.33 1.37 7.54
N TYR A 116 6.56 1.80 7.82
CA TYR A 116 6.88 3.21 7.90
C TYR A 116 7.25 3.71 6.51
N VAL A 117 7.11 5.02 6.27
CA VAL A 117 7.63 5.63 5.05
C VAL A 117 9.06 6.11 5.24
N GLY A 118 9.98 5.54 4.46
CA GLY A 118 11.44 5.81 4.51
C GLY A 118 12.14 5.23 5.75
N THR A 119 13.39 5.65 5.99
CA THR A 119 14.15 5.24 7.19
C THR A 119 13.85 6.15 8.38
N ILE A 120 13.33 5.60 9.48
CA ILE A 120 13.02 6.36 10.71
C ILE A 120 14.21 6.43 11.69
N GLY A 121 15.33 5.79 11.34
CA GLY A 121 16.47 5.57 12.23
C GLY A 121 16.27 4.36 13.16
N GLY A 122 17.36 3.61 13.40
CA GLY A 122 17.31 2.40 14.22
C GLY A 122 16.55 1.24 13.58
N LYS A 123 16.07 0.32 14.42
CA LYS A 123 15.21 -0.79 13.99
C LYS A 123 13.79 -0.26 13.73
N GLN A 124 13.25 -0.53 12.55
CA GLN A 124 11.83 -0.31 12.23
C GLN A 124 11.18 -1.60 11.74
N ARG A 125 9.88 -1.77 11.98
CA ARG A 125 9.16 -2.97 11.54
C ARG A 125 8.47 -2.76 10.21
N VAL A 126 8.38 -3.83 9.44
CA VAL A 126 7.42 -4.01 8.36
C VAL A 126 6.54 -5.20 8.73
N SER A 127 5.24 -4.96 8.87
CA SER A 127 4.27 -6.02 9.17
C SER A 127 3.72 -6.59 7.90
N LEU A 128 3.84 -7.90 7.77
CA LEU A 128 3.25 -8.69 6.71
C LEU A 128 2.52 -9.85 7.37
N ASP A 129 1.36 -9.58 7.97
CA ASP A 129 0.52 -10.59 8.63
C ASP A 129 0.36 -11.84 7.73
N SER A 130 0.71 -13.02 8.28
CA SER A 130 0.49 -14.31 7.63
C SER A 130 -0.96 -14.48 7.14
N ASN A 131 -1.90 -13.82 7.80
CA ASN A 131 -3.33 -13.85 7.51
C ASN A 131 -3.82 -12.64 6.68
N GLY A 132 -3.16 -12.35 5.57
CA GLY A 132 -3.67 -11.36 4.61
C GLY A 132 -2.62 -10.72 3.73
N CYS A 133 -1.35 -10.71 4.15
CA CYS A 133 -0.30 -9.95 3.46
C CYS A 133 0.63 -10.80 2.59
N MET A 134 0.48 -12.13 2.59
CA MET A 134 1.34 -13.06 1.83
C MET A 134 0.99 -13.12 0.34
N TYR A 135 1.00 -11.95 -0.31
CA TYR A 135 0.89 -11.77 -1.75
C TYR A 135 2.08 -10.96 -2.24
N LYS A 136 2.69 -11.37 -3.35
CA LYS A 136 3.91 -10.70 -3.85
C LYS A 136 3.72 -9.19 -4.00
N GLY A 137 2.61 -8.75 -4.60
CA GLY A 137 2.33 -7.33 -4.77
C GLY A 137 2.13 -6.57 -3.45
N THR A 138 1.48 -7.16 -2.45
CA THR A 138 1.39 -6.57 -1.10
C THR A 138 2.76 -6.43 -0.45
N VAL A 139 3.63 -7.45 -0.57
CA VAL A 139 4.99 -7.33 -0.03
C VAL A 139 5.76 -6.22 -0.74
N ILE A 140 5.64 -6.10 -2.07
CA ILE A 140 6.27 -5.01 -2.83
C ILE A 140 5.76 -3.66 -2.35
N HIS A 141 4.45 -3.51 -2.14
CA HIS A 141 3.82 -2.30 -1.64
C HIS A 141 4.42 -1.85 -0.29
N GLU A 142 4.46 -2.75 0.70
CA GLU A 142 5.00 -2.40 2.04
C GLU A 142 6.50 -2.12 2.04
N LEU A 143 7.26 -2.82 1.19
CA LEU A 143 8.67 -2.52 0.97
C LEU A 143 8.86 -1.19 0.23
N MET A 144 7.93 -0.81 -0.65
CA MET A 144 7.95 0.47 -1.37
C MET A 144 7.63 1.64 -0.42
N HIS A 145 6.75 1.45 0.57
CA HIS A 145 6.63 2.37 1.70
C HIS A 145 7.97 2.50 2.45
N ALA A 146 8.60 1.38 2.82
CA ALA A 146 9.84 1.39 3.58
C ALA A 146 10.98 2.18 2.91
N ILE A 147 10.97 2.29 1.58
CA ILE A 147 11.95 3.09 0.81
C ILE A 147 11.53 4.53 0.53
N GLY A 148 10.32 4.95 0.90
CA GLY A 148 9.95 6.37 0.95
C GLY A 148 8.76 6.82 0.10
N PHE A 149 7.93 5.88 -0.37
CA PHE A 149 6.75 6.20 -1.18
C PHE A 149 5.45 6.17 -0.37
N TYR A 150 4.49 6.97 -0.82
CA TYR A 150 3.12 6.99 -0.33
C TYR A 150 2.18 6.54 -1.44
N HIS A 151 0.90 6.63 -1.18
CA HIS A 151 -0.14 6.18 -2.08
C HIS A 151 -0.32 7.06 -3.32
N GLU A 152 -0.41 6.41 -4.48
CA GLU A 152 -0.66 7.06 -5.76
C GLU A 152 -2.05 7.73 -5.78
N HIS A 153 -3.05 7.10 -5.15
CA HIS A 153 -4.42 7.61 -5.07
C HIS A 153 -4.61 8.82 -4.12
N CYS A 154 -3.57 9.17 -3.37
CA CYS A 154 -3.53 10.33 -2.48
C CYS A 154 -2.66 11.46 -3.03
N ARG A 155 -2.08 11.34 -4.23
CA ARG A 155 -1.35 12.44 -4.87
C ARG A 155 -2.21 13.70 -4.96
N ASN A 156 -1.55 14.87 -4.90
CA ASN A 156 -2.24 16.14 -4.97
C ASN A 156 -3.00 16.37 -6.29
N ASP A 157 -2.53 15.75 -7.38
CA ASP A 157 -3.13 15.79 -8.73
C ASP A 157 -4.19 14.70 -8.99
N ARG A 158 -4.48 13.83 -8.00
CA ARG A 158 -5.33 12.62 -8.19
C ARG A 158 -6.73 12.91 -8.71
N ASP A 159 -7.31 14.07 -8.40
CA ASP A 159 -8.67 14.44 -8.84
C ASP A 159 -8.78 14.66 -10.37
N SER A 160 -7.65 14.70 -11.10
CA SER A 160 -7.65 14.70 -12.58
C SER A 160 -7.81 13.28 -13.16
N TYR A 161 -7.61 12.25 -12.34
CA TYR A 161 -7.49 10.86 -12.76
C TYR A 161 -8.53 9.95 -12.09
N VAL A 162 -8.93 10.25 -10.86
CA VAL A 162 -9.94 9.49 -10.11
C VAL A 162 -10.91 10.42 -9.39
N THR A 163 -12.13 9.94 -9.21
CA THR A 163 -13.13 10.53 -8.32
C THR A 163 -13.24 9.67 -7.07
N ILE A 164 -13.21 10.31 -5.89
CA ILE A 164 -13.51 9.65 -4.62
C ILE A 164 -14.98 9.87 -4.27
N HIS A 165 -15.72 8.77 -4.16
CA HIS A 165 -17.12 8.75 -3.72
C HIS A 165 -17.18 8.62 -2.21
N TYR A 166 -17.02 9.74 -1.50
CA TYR A 166 -17.03 9.78 -0.03
C TYR A 166 -18.32 9.24 0.58
N GLU A 167 -19.45 9.34 -0.12
CA GLU A 167 -20.73 8.75 0.27
C GLU A 167 -20.71 7.21 0.35
N ASN A 168 -19.73 6.58 -0.30
CA ASN A 168 -19.52 5.13 -0.29
C ASN A 168 -18.40 4.70 0.67
N VAL A 169 -17.74 5.63 1.37
CA VAL A 169 -16.65 5.35 2.30
C VAL A 169 -17.19 5.02 3.68
N GLN A 170 -16.61 4.02 4.35
CA GLN A 170 -16.95 3.66 5.73
C GLN A 170 -16.78 4.88 6.65
N ALA A 171 -17.76 5.11 7.50
CA ALA A 171 -17.73 6.24 8.44
C ALA A 171 -16.45 6.19 9.30
N GLY A 172 -15.70 7.29 9.31
CA GLY A 172 -14.41 7.39 10.00
C GLY A 172 -13.19 7.02 9.15
N MET A 173 -13.38 6.53 7.92
CA MET A 173 -12.29 6.21 6.98
C MET A 173 -12.08 7.27 5.90
N GLU A 174 -12.80 8.40 5.95
CA GLU A 174 -12.70 9.46 4.94
C GLU A 174 -11.29 10.06 4.88
N SER A 175 -10.60 10.12 6.01
CA SER A 175 -9.22 10.62 6.11
C SER A 175 -8.21 9.77 5.33
N GLN A 176 -8.52 8.50 5.04
CA GLN A 176 -7.63 7.62 4.29
C GLN A 176 -7.48 8.05 2.82
N PHE A 177 -8.38 8.92 2.34
CA PHE A 177 -8.33 9.52 1.00
C PHE A 177 -7.84 10.97 0.99
N ASN A 178 -7.33 11.48 2.12
CA ASN A 178 -6.79 12.83 2.17
C ASN A 178 -5.59 12.95 1.23
N LYS A 179 -5.59 14.02 0.42
CA LYS A 179 -4.49 14.28 -0.51
C LYS A 179 -3.23 14.70 0.26
N ASP A 180 -2.10 14.25 -0.25
CA ASP A 180 -0.79 14.60 0.26
C ASP A 180 -0.51 16.07 -0.05
N THR A 181 -0.60 16.92 0.98
CA THR A 181 -0.49 18.37 0.83
C THR A 181 0.94 18.80 0.43
N TYR A 182 1.93 17.95 0.72
CA TYR A 182 3.34 18.16 0.43
C TYR A 182 3.87 17.05 -0.48
N TRP A 183 3.33 17.03 -1.70
CA TRP A 183 3.70 16.10 -2.75
C TRP A 183 4.97 16.54 -3.49
N GLN A 184 5.88 15.58 -3.76
CA GLN A 184 7.03 15.80 -4.63
C GLN A 184 6.85 15.00 -5.91
N TYR A 185 6.85 15.69 -7.05
CA TYR A 185 6.96 15.04 -8.35
C TYR A 185 8.34 14.38 -8.48
N VAL A 186 8.36 13.07 -8.72
CA VAL A 186 9.59 12.29 -8.94
C VAL A 186 9.69 11.75 -10.37
N GLY A 187 9.19 12.53 -11.34
CA GLY A 187 9.45 12.32 -12.76
C GLY A 187 8.43 11.47 -13.53
N GLU A 188 7.36 11.00 -12.88
CA GLU A 188 6.33 10.17 -13.51
C GLU A 188 4.91 10.73 -13.30
N GLY A 189 4.11 10.67 -14.37
CA GLY A 189 2.69 11.00 -14.32
C GLY A 189 1.90 10.04 -13.43
N TYR A 190 0.62 10.34 -13.23
CA TYR A 190 -0.26 9.47 -12.44
C TYR A 190 -0.41 8.09 -13.11
N ASN A 191 -0.25 7.01 -12.35
CA ASN A 191 -0.40 5.66 -12.88
C ASN A 191 -1.41 4.80 -12.09
N TYR A 192 -2.54 4.50 -12.72
CA TYR A 192 -3.57 3.60 -12.18
C TYR A 192 -3.08 2.19 -11.85
N GLU A 193 -2.03 1.73 -12.53
CA GLU A 193 -1.43 0.40 -12.34
C GLU A 193 -0.34 0.38 -11.28
N SER A 194 0.02 1.54 -10.70
CA SER A 194 1.05 1.63 -9.66
C SER A 194 0.77 0.63 -8.53
N ILE A 195 1.83 0.01 -8.01
CA ILE A 195 1.74 -0.84 -6.83
C ILE A 195 1.27 -0.07 -5.59
N MET A 196 1.42 1.26 -5.59
CA MET A 196 0.97 2.18 -4.55
C MET A 196 -0.46 2.70 -4.75
N HIS A 197 -1.20 2.18 -5.74
CA HIS A 197 -2.59 2.54 -5.98
C HIS A 197 -3.54 1.49 -5.39
N TYR A 198 -4.50 1.93 -4.56
CA TYR A 198 -5.56 1.06 -4.04
C TYR A 198 -6.64 0.76 -5.08
N GLY A 199 -7.39 -0.30 -4.84
CA GLY A 199 -8.45 -0.76 -5.73
C GLY A 199 -9.75 0.02 -5.61
N THR A 200 -10.69 -0.33 -6.49
CA THR A 200 -12.00 0.33 -6.65
C THR A 200 -12.84 0.40 -5.36
N TYR A 201 -12.66 -0.57 -4.44
CA TYR A 201 -13.52 -0.77 -3.27
C TYR A 201 -12.80 -0.50 -1.93
N ALA A 202 -11.65 0.15 -1.96
CA ALA A 202 -10.91 0.51 -0.75
C ALA A 202 -11.80 1.26 0.25
N PHE A 203 -11.82 0.81 1.51
CA PHE A 203 -12.65 1.38 2.59
C PHE A 203 -14.15 1.54 2.28
N SER A 204 -14.71 0.73 1.36
CA SER A 204 -16.12 0.81 0.98
C SER A 204 -17.07 0.36 2.09
N VAL A 205 -18.20 1.05 2.27
CA VAL A 205 -19.32 0.64 3.15
C VAL A 205 -19.95 -0.69 2.72
N GLN A 206 -19.83 -1.03 1.44
CA GLN A 206 -20.37 -2.26 0.86
C GLN A 206 -19.41 -2.77 -0.22
N TRP A 207 -18.33 -3.40 0.23
CA TRP A 207 -17.25 -3.91 -0.63
C TRP A 207 -17.81 -4.79 -1.77
N GLY A 208 -17.27 -4.61 -2.97
CA GLY A 208 -17.73 -5.29 -4.19
C GLY A 208 -18.99 -4.69 -4.82
N VAL A 209 -19.65 -3.73 -4.16
CA VAL A 209 -20.87 -3.07 -4.66
C VAL A 209 -20.68 -1.55 -4.76
N ALA A 210 -20.41 -0.89 -3.63
CA ALA A 210 -20.28 0.56 -3.56
C ALA A 210 -18.84 0.98 -3.87
N LYS A 211 -18.58 1.50 -5.06
CA LYS A 211 -17.24 1.94 -5.49
C LYS A 211 -16.82 3.20 -4.75
N THR A 212 -15.61 3.23 -4.20
CA THR A 212 -15.05 4.40 -3.50
C THR A 212 -14.08 5.17 -4.39
N ILE A 213 -13.25 4.48 -5.16
CA ILE A 213 -12.33 5.08 -6.14
C ILE A 213 -12.82 4.72 -7.55
N VAL A 214 -13.12 5.73 -8.36
CA VAL A 214 -13.57 5.54 -9.75
C VAL A 214 -12.63 6.28 -10.71
N PRO A 215 -11.98 5.60 -11.66
CA PRO A 215 -11.11 6.27 -12.63
C PRO A 215 -11.93 7.13 -13.60
N THR A 216 -11.34 8.23 -14.06
CA THR A 216 -11.91 9.11 -15.08
C THR A 216 -11.88 8.48 -16.47
N ASP A 217 -10.88 7.61 -16.74
CA ASP A 217 -10.88 6.73 -17.92
C ASP A 217 -11.76 5.49 -17.66
N PRO A 218 -12.87 5.30 -18.40
CA PRO A 218 -13.79 4.19 -18.20
C PRO A 218 -13.20 2.82 -18.56
N ASN A 219 -12.06 2.75 -19.24
CA ASN A 219 -11.39 1.49 -19.60
C ASN A 219 -10.45 0.97 -18.50
N VAL A 220 -10.20 1.78 -17.47
CA VAL A 220 -9.31 1.42 -16.37
C VAL A 220 -10.06 0.59 -15.33
N ILE A 221 -9.43 -0.49 -14.89
CA ILE A 221 -9.91 -1.32 -13.77
C ILE A 221 -8.90 -1.19 -12.63
N LEU A 222 -9.32 -0.58 -11.52
CA LEU A 222 -8.47 -0.41 -10.35
C LEU A 222 -8.52 -1.66 -9.48
N THR A 223 -7.36 -2.31 -9.32
CA THR A 223 -7.13 -3.48 -8.48
C THR A 223 -6.20 -3.16 -7.31
N GLU A 224 -6.31 -3.92 -6.24
CA GLU A 224 -5.45 -3.79 -5.06
C GLU A 224 -4.03 -4.31 -5.31
N ALA A 225 -3.09 -3.97 -4.43
CA ALA A 225 -1.72 -4.44 -4.53
C ALA A 225 -1.62 -5.99 -4.54
N TYR A 226 -2.47 -6.71 -3.80
CA TYR A 226 -2.44 -8.17 -3.75
C TYR A 226 -2.80 -8.86 -5.09
N ASP A 227 -3.46 -8.14 -6.00
CA ASP A 227 -3.80 -8.63 -7.35
C ASP A 227 -2.68 -8.37 -8.38
N LYS A 228 -1.65 -7.60 -8.00
CA LYS A 228 -0.53 -7.23 -8.88
C LYS A 228 0.65 -8.18 -8.66
N LEU A 229 1.26 -8.64 -9.76
CA LEU A 229 2.38 -9.60 -9.71
C LEU A 229 3.75 -8.94 -9.51
N GLN A 230 3.85 -7.64 -9.81
CA GLN A 230 5.08 -6.85 -9.79
C GLN A 230 4.74 -5.35 -9.74
N MET A 231 5.71 -4.50 -9.40
CA MET A 231 5.52 -3.04 -9.54
C MET A 231 5.37 -2.62 -11.01
N ALA A 232 4.77 -1.46 -11.27
CA ALA A 232 4.74 -0.88 -12.60
C ALA A 232 6.13 -0.34 -12.99
N GLN A 233 6.37 -0.13 -14.29
CA GLN A 233 7.65 0.48 -14.73
C GLN A 233 7.80 1.91 -14.20
N SER A 234 6.71 2.67 -14.11
CA SER A 234 6.72 4.01 -13.50
C SER A 234 7.17 3.95 -12.05
N ASP A 235 6.74 2.96 -11.26
CA ASP A 235 7.16 2.81 -9.87
C ASP A 235 8.69 2.66 -9.77
N ALA A 236 9.28 1.80 -10.61
CA ALA A 236 10.73 1.63 -10.68
C ALA A 236 11.46 2.91 -11.10
N ASN A 237 10.93 3.65 -12.07
CA ASN A 237 11.50 4.93 -12.50
C ASN A 237 11.46 5.96 -11.37
N GLN A 238 10.33 6.08 -10.67
CA GLN A 238 10.19 6.97 -9.51
C GLN A 238 11.20 6.63 -8.42
N ILE A 239 11.39 5.34 -8.12
CA ILE A 239 12.40 4.87 -7.15
C ILE A 239 13.79 5.32 -7.58
N ASN A 240 14.19 5.06 -8.83
CA ASN A 240 15.51 5.45 -9.33
C ASN A 240 15.72 6.96 -9.33
N ASN A 241 14.68 7.73 -9.65
CA ASN A 241 14.72 9.19 -9.61
C ASN A 241 14.87 9.73 -8.18
N LEU A 242 14.14 9.15 -7.21
CA LEU A 242 14.24 9.51 -5.80
C LEU A 242 15.63 9.19 -5.25
N TYR A 243 16.19 8.04 -5.62
CA TYR A 243 17.48 7.55 -5.14
C TYR A 243 18.68 7.97 -6.01
N ARG A 244 18.50 8.86 -7.00
CA ARG A 244 19.55 9.22 -7.98
C ARG A 244 20.87 9.71 -7.37
N ASN A 245 20.83 10.34 -6.20
CA ASN A 245 22.02 10.83 -5.49
C ASN A 245 22.54 9.84 -4.44
N GLN A 246 21.74 8.83 -4.10
CA GLN A 246 22.11 7.77 -3.15
C GLN A 246 22.80 6.62 -3.89
N CYS A 247 22.23 6.23 -5.01
CA CYS A 247 22.77 5.20 -5.87
C CYS A 247 23.81 5.82 -6.80
N SER A 248 25.06 5.39 -6.68
CA SER A 248 26.08 5.75 -7.67
C SER A 248 25.77 5.00 -8.97
N PHE A 249 25.32 5.73 -9.99
CA PHE A 249 25.25 5.25 -11.37
C PHE A 249 26.56 5.51 -12.12
#